data_AF-A0A963Q1K9-F1
#
_entry.id   AF-A0A963Q1K9-F1
#
_cell.length_a   1.000
_cell.length_b   1.000
_cell.length_c   1.000
_cell.angle_alpha   90.00
_cell.angle_beta   90.00
_cell.angle_gamma   90.00
#
_symmetry.space_group_name_H-M   'P 1'
#
loop_
_entity.id
_entity.type
_entity.pdbx_description
1 polymer ?
#
loop_
_entity_poly.entity_id
_entity_poly.type
_entity_poly.pdbx_seq_one_letter_code
_entity_poly.pdbx_strand_id
1 'polypeptide(L)'
;AVLREAGVAFHEISAEEARQIEPALHPATPLAGAIHLPQDEVGNCRQFAVILRDAAEQLGARFAFNTAVDRIDTASPARLWIAGEPAPLAFDAVVMCAGLPSAELLRPLGIRLPLRPVYGYSVSAHIPEPVHAPRSGVMDERFKVSITRLGQRVRVAGSAEIGGSAVEINDAAIQTLYKVLQDWFPSAGRLSSGVQVWKGARPMLPDGPPVLGMSGLPGLWLNLGHGSSGWALACGSARVLADQLAGREPAIDVEGLGVLRFR
;
A
#
# COMPACT_ATOMS: atom_id res chain seq x y z
N ALA A 1 -6.99 -23.10 4.11
CA ALA A 1 -5.71 -23.80 3.90
C ALA A 1 -4.56 -22.82 4.08
N VAL A 2 -4.42 -21.83 3.19
CA VAL A 2 -3.32 -20.84 3.21
C VAL A 2 -3.07 -20.15 4.56
N LEU A 3 -4.09 -19.58 5.22
CA LEU A 3 -3.89 -18.93 6.53
C LEU A 3 -3.36 -19.89 7.61
N ARG A 4 -3.81 -21.15 7.60
CA ARG A 4 -3.33 -22.19 8.54
C ARG A 4 -1.88 -22.58 8.23
N GLU A 5 -1.55 -22.78 6.96
CA GLU A 5 -0.19 -23.09 6.50
C GLU A 5 0.79 -21.95 6.82
N ALA A 6 0.35 -20.70 6.70
CA ALA A 6 1.12 -19.51 7.04
C ALA A 6 1.20 -19.23 8.56
N GLY A 7 0.55 -20.05 9.40
CA GLY A 7 0.53 -19.86 10.86
C GLY A 7 -0.20 -18.58 11.31
N VAL A 8 -1.07 -18.02 10.48
CA VAL A 8 -1.85 -16.82 10.80
C VAL A 8 -3.02 -17.21 11.70
N ALA A 9 -3.18 -16.52 12.83
CA ALA A 9 -4.32 -16.72 13.71
C ALA A 9 -5.61 -16.21 13.05
N PHE A 10 -6.63 -17.06 12.95
CA PHE A 10 -7.95 -16.65 12.46
C PHE A 10 -9.07 -17.50 13.06
N HIS A 11 -10.28 -16.94 13.05
CA HIS A 11 -11.49 -17.61 13.47
C HIS A 11 -12.56 -17.49 12.39
N GLU A 12 -13.19 -18.60 12.04
CA GLU A 12 -14.44 -18.59 11.27
C GLU A 12 -15.57 -18.36 12.27
N ILE A 13 -16.28 -17.24 12.14
CA ILE A 13 -17.29 -16.81 13.11
C ILE A 13 -18.66 -16.65 12.45
N SER A 14 -19.70 -16.88 13.25
CA SER A 14 -21.09 -16.65 12.87
C SER A 14 -21.39 -15.15 12.69
N ALA A 15 -22.53 -14.85 12.08
CA ALA A 15 -23.00 -13.47 11.94
C ALA A 15 -23.27 -12.79 13.30
N GLU A 16 -23.73 -13.56 14.30
CA GLU A 16 -23.98 -13.05 15.65
C GLU A 16 -22.67 -12.67 16.35
N GLU A 17 -21.68 -13.56 16.33
CA GLU A 17 -20.34 -13.28 16.87
C GLU A 17 -19.70 -12.06 16.17
N ALA A 18 -19.85 -11.95 14.85
CA ALA A 18 -19.35 -10.80 14.09
C ALA A 18 -19.98 -9.48 14.58
N ARG A 19 -21.27 -9.47 14.89
CA ARG A 19 -21.97 -8.28 15.44
C ARG A 19 -21.62 -7.99 16.89
N GLN A 20 -21.22 -8.99 17.66
CA GLN A 20 -20.69 -8.77 19.01
C GLN A 20 -19.31 -8.10 18.96
N ILE A 21 -18.46 -8.52 18.02
CA ILE A 21 -17.13 -7.92 17.80
C ILE A 21 -17.27 -6.51 17.20
N GLU A 22 -18.13 -6.37 16.19
CA GLU A 22 -18.43 -5.12 15.46
C GLU A 22 -19.91 -4.69 15.63
N PRO A 23 -20.29 -4.08 16.78
CA PRO A 23 -21.69 -3.70 17.06
C PRO A 23 -22.27 -2.64 16.14
N ALA A 24 -21.41 -1.91 15.42
CA ALA A 24 -21.82 -0.90 14.47
C ALA A 24 -22.27 -1.49 13.12
N LEU A 25 -22.07 -2.79 12.88
CA LEU A 25 -22.59 -3.46 11.69
C LEU A 25 -24.11 -3.36 11.63
N HIS A 26 -24.63 -2.94 10.49
CA HIS A 26 -26.05 -2.79 10.26
C HIS A 26 -26.80 -4.12 10.48
N PRO A 27 -27.77 -4.18 11.43
CA PRO A 27 -28.45 -5.43 11.77
C PRO A 27 -29.27 -6.02 10.63
N ALA A 28 -29.82 -5.18 9.76
CA ALA A 28 -30.67 -5.62 8.66
C ALA A 28 -29.88 -6.13 7.43
N THR A 29 -28.57 -5.92 7.39
CA THR A 29 -27.74 -6.38 6.28
C THR A 29 -27.46 -7.88 6.42
N PRO A 30 -27.86 -8.73 5.46
CA PRO A 30 -27.63 -10.16 5.54
C PRO A 30 -26.14 -10.50 5.63
N LEU A 31 -25.79 -11.28 6.64
CA LEU A 31 -24.42 -11.76 6.88
C LEU A 31 -24.48 -13.26 7.14
N ALA A 32 -23.74 -14.06 6.37
CA ALA A 32 -23.65 -15.50 6.58
C ALA A 32 -22.68 -15.86 7.72
N GLY A 33 -21.60 -15.09 7.85
CA GLY A 33 -20.51 -15.27 8.80
C GLY A 33 -19.31 -14.42 8.37
N ALA A 34 -18.21 -14.51 9.10
CA ALA A 34 -17.00 -13.77 8.80
C ALA A 34 -15.73 -14.57 9.13
N ILE A 35 -14.60 -14.13 8.57
CA ILE A 35 -13.27 -14.56 8.99
C ILE A 35 -12.71 -13.43 9.86
N HIS A 36 -12.47 -13.71 11.13
CA HIS A 36 -11.90 -12.77 12.08
C HIS A 36 -10.40 -13.00 12.22
N LEU A 37 -9.63 -11.94 11.99
CA LEU A 37 -8.17 -11.90 12.09
C LEU A 37 -7.81 -11.05 13.33
N PRO A 38 -7.66 -11.64 14.53
CA PRO A 38 -7.54 -10.89 15.79
C PRO A 38 -6.23 -10.10 15.91
N GLN A 39 -5.26 -10.36 15.04
CA GLN A 39 -3.96 -9.69 15.01
C GLN A 39 -3.86 -8.61 13.94
N ASP A 40 -4.89 -8.45 13.10
CA ASP A 40 -4.90 -7.42 12.07
C ASP A 40 -5.19 -6.05 12.67
N GLU A 41 -4.48 -5.05 12.15
CA GLU A 41 -4.59 -3.67 12.60
C GLU A 41 -4.89 -2.72 11.45
N VAL A 42 -5.34 -1.53 11.82
CA VAL A 42 -5.58 -0.43 10.88
C VAL A 42 -4.69 0.76 11.21
N GLY A 43 -4.13 1.38 10.18
CA GLY A 43 -3.22 2.51 10.34
C GLY A 43 -3.53 3.66 9.40
N ASN A 44 -3.26 4.88 9.85
CA ASN A 44 -3.25 6.04 8.97
C ASN A 44 -1.90 6.14 8.26
N CYS A 45 -1.85 5.76 6.97
CA CYS A 45 -0.61 5.71 6.20
C CYS A 45 0.16 7.03 6.17
N ARG A 46 -0.54 8.19 6.12
CA ARG A 46 0.11 9.50 6.13
C ARG A 46 0.77 9.78 7.48
N GLN A 47 0.05 9.52 8.57
CA GLN A 47 0.59 9.71 9.92
C GLN A 47 1.79 8.79 10.15
N PHE A 48 1.68 7.52 9.76
CA PHE A 48 2.76 6.55 9.81
C PHE A 48 4.01 7.06 9.06
N ALA A 49 3.86 7.52 7.81
CA ALA A 49 4.99 8.00 7.01
C ALA A 49 5.67 9.24 7.61
N VAL A 50 4.91 10.17 8.19
CA VAL A 50 5.47 11.36 8.85
C VAL A 50 6.26 10.96 10.10
N ILE A 51 5.69 10.13 10.97
CA ILE A 51 6.37 9.66 12.18
C ILE A 51 7.65 8.88 11.82
N LEU A 52 7.57 8.03 10.79
CA LEU A 52 8.73 7.25 10.34
C LEU A 52 9.85 8.13 9.79
N ARG A 53 9.51 9.19 9.03
CA ARG A 53 10.49 10.19 8.58
C ARG A 53 11.18 10.84 9.77
N ASP A 54 10.41 11.33 10.74
CA ASP A 54 10.96 12.04 11.90
C ASP A 54 11.90 11.14 12.71
N ALA A 55 11.52 9.87 12.90
CA ALA A 55 12.37 8.87 13.55
C ALA A 55 13.65 8.59 12.73
N ALA A 56 13.55 8.49 11.40
CA ALA A 56 14.71 8.28 10.54
C ALA A 56 15.68 9.49 10.57
N GLU A 57 15.17 10.72 10.61
CA GLU A 57 15.98 11.93 10.74
C GLU A 57 16.75 11.96 12.07
N GLN A 58 16.11 11.56 13.17
CA GLN A 58 16.77 11.43 14.48
C GLN A 58 17.90 10.39 14.48
N LEU A 59 17.82 9.39 13.60
CA LEU A 59 18.86 8.38 13.38
C LEU A 59 19.93 8.81 12.35
N GLY A 60 19.84 10.03 11.81
CA GLY A 60 20.82 10.61 10.91
C GLY A 60 20.48 10.52 9.41
N ALA A 61 19.29 10.03 9.05
CA ALA A 61 18.84 10.10 7.65
C ALA A 61 18.66 11.57 7.22
N ARG A 62 18.94 11.85 5.94
CA ARG A 62 18.74 13.17 5.34
C ARG A 62 17.68 13.08 4.25
N PHE A 63 16.65 13.93 4.34
CA PHE A 63 15.60 14.01 3.34
C PHE A 63 15.83 15.21 2.42
N ALA A 64 15.95 14.95 1.12
CA ALA A 64 16.03 15.96 0.08
C ALA A 64 14.69 16.05 -0.67
N PHE A 65 13.83 16.99 -0.25
CA PHE A 65 12.56 17.26 -0.92
C PHE A 65 12.74 18.23 -2.08
N ASN A 66 11.82 18.21 -3.04
CA ASN A 66 11.92 18.98 -4.29
C ASN A 66 13.19 18.66 -5.10
N THR A 67 13.65 17.42 -5.01
CA THR A 67 14.86 16.91 -5.66
C THR A 67 14.47 15.78 -6.60
N ALA A 68 14.20 16.11 -7.87
CA ALA A 68 13.81 15.12 -8.86
C ALA A 68 15.05 14.42 -9.43
N VAL A 69 15.01 13.08 -9.48
CA VAL A 69 16.05 12.27 -10.12
C VAL A 69 15.67 12.05 -11.58
N ASP A 70 16.50 12.52 -12.50
CA ASP A 70 16.28 12.39 -13.95
C ASP A 70 16.90 11.12 -14.52
N ARG A 71 18.09 10.77 -14.01
CA ARG A 71 18.87 9.64 -14.53
C ARG A 71 19.69 8.99 -13.42
N ILE A 72 19.91 7.69 -13.60
CA ILE A 72 20.79 6.88 -12.76
C ILE A 72 21.87 6.30 -13.67
N ASP A 73 23.13 6.41 -13.27
CA ASP A 73 24.23 5.69 -13.91
C ASP A 73 24.75 4.63 -12.93
N THR A 74 24.73 3.37 -13.37
CA THR A 74 25.20 2.24 -12.58
C THR A 74 26.70 2.06 -12.79
N ALA A 75 27.49 2.70 -11.95
CA ALA A 75 28.93 2.52 -11.82
C ALA A 75 29.26 2.14 -10.36
N SER A 76 30.55 2.00 -10.03
CA SER A 76 31.00 1.92 -8.65
C SER A 76 31.85 3.16 -8.34
N PRO A 77 31.31 4.18 -7.67
CA PRO A 77 29.97 4.28 -7.06
C PRO A 77 28.85 4.57 -8.07
N ALA A 78 27.61 4.24 -7.70
CA ALA A 78 26.43 4.58 -8.48
C ALA A 78 26.19 6.09 -8.44
N ARG A 79 25.66 6.66 -9.53
CA ARG A 79 25.48 8.11 -9.67
C ARG A 79 24.03 8.47 -9.94
N LEU A 80 23.52 9.46 -9.21
CA LEU A 80 22.19 10.06 -9.41
C LEU A 80 22.34 11.44 -10.04
N TRP A 81 21.68 11.64 -11.18
CA TRP A 81 21.54 12.95 -11.80
C TRP A 81 20.26 13.60 -11.34
N ILE A 82 20.40 14.75 -10.69
CA ILE A 82 19.29 15.55 -10.20
C ILE A 82 18.92 16.58 -11.27
N ALA A 83 17.61 16.77 -11.48
CA ALA A 83 17.10 17.72 -12.44
C ALA A 83 17.61 19.14 -12.17
N GLY A 84 18.21 19.75 -13.20
CA GLY A 84 18.75 21.11 -13.11
C GLY A 84 20.10 21.24 -12.42
N GLU A 85 20.68 20.16 -11.89
CA GLU A 85 22.00 20.19 -11.26
C GLU A 85 23.12 19.90 -12.29
N PRO A 86 24.27 20.60 -12.20
CA PRO A 86 25.34 20.48 -13.18
C PRO A 86 26.17 19.20 -13.03
N ALA A 87 26.09 18.52 -11.88
CA ALA A 87 26.90 17.35 -11.56
C ALA A 87 26.07 16.28 -10.82
N PRO A 88 26.39 15.00 -11.00
CA PRO A 88 25.69 13.93 -10.30
C PRO A 88 26.17 13.79 -8.85
N LEU A 89 25.30 13.22 -8.02
CA LEU A 89 25.63 12.76 -6.67
C LEU A 89 26.07 11.30 -6.71
N ALA A 90 27.12 10.97 -5.97
CA ALA A 90 27.66 9.60 -5.90
C ALA A 90 27.22 8.89 -4.61
N PHE A 91 26.85 7.62 -4.73
CA PHE A 91 26.43 6.77 -3.62
C PHE A 91 26.99 5.35 -3.78
N ASP A 92 27.36 4.71 -2.66
CA ASP A 92 27.81 3.32 -2.66
C ASP A 92 26.66 2.36 -3.03
N ALA A 93 25.43 2.73 -2.67
CA ALA A 93 24.22 2.00 -3.03
C ALA A 93 23.04 2.96 -3.25
N VAL A 94 22.21 2.63 -4.22
CA VAL A 94 20.95 3.30 -4.55
C VAL A 94 19.82 2.27 -4.47
N VAL A 95 18.78 2.58 -3.70
CA VAL A 95 17.54 1.76 -3.64
C VAL A 95 16.43 2.50 -4.38
N MET A 96 15.91 1.88 -5.44
CA MET A 96 14.81 2.41 -6.23
C MET A 96 13.46 2.10 -5.56
N CYS A 97 12.79 3.15 -5.07
CA CYS A 97 11.48 3.10 -4.40
C CYS A 97 10.46 4.11 -5.00
N ALA A 98 10.64 4.55 -6.24
CA ALA A 98 9.94 5.70 -6.81
C ALA A 98 8.52 5.41 -7.36
N GLY A 99 7.92 4.26 -7.03
CA GLY A 99 6.59 3.89 -7.53
C GLY A 99 6.57 3.70 -9.05
N LEU A 100 5.53 4.21 -9.73
CA LEU A 100 5.40 4.09 -11.20
C LEU A 100 6.57 4.69 -11.99
N PRO A 101 7.10 5.88 -11.64
CA PRO A 101 8.31 6.45 -12.26
C PRO A 101 9.51 5.51 -12.34
N SER A 102 9.62 4.52 -11.44
CA SER A 102 10.72 3.56 -11.48
C SER A 102 10.80 2.79 -12.80
N ALA A 103 9.67 2.50 -13.44
CA ALA A 103 9.67 1.79 -14.73
C ALA A 103 10.33 2.61 -15.86
N GLU A 104 10.25 3.94 -15.79
CA GLU A 104 10.87 4.84 -16.77
C GLU A 104 12.35 5.04 -16.47
N LEU A 105 12.71 5.24 -15.20
CA LEU A 105 14.09 5.39 -14.76
C LEU A 105 14.95 4.13 -15.00
N LEU A 106 14.35 2.94 -14.90
CA LEU A 106 15.05 1.66 -15.08
C LEU A 106 15.21 1.27 -16.57
N ARG A 107 14.36 1.81 -17.45
CA ARG A 107 14.31 1.41 -18.86
C ARG A 107 15.62 1.66 -19.63
N PRO A 108 16.31 2.81 -19.49
CA PRO A 108 17.60 3.04 -20.12
C PRO A 108 18.71 2.09 -19.63
N LEU A 109 18.55 1.53 -18.43
CA LEU A 109 19.47 0.58 -17.81
C LEU A 109 19.22 -0.87 -18.27
N GLY A 110 18.31 -1.09 -19.21
CA GLY A 110 17.97 -2.43 -19.71
C GLY A 110 17.05 -3.23 -18.79
N ILE A 111 16.59 -2.66 -17.68
CA ILE A 111 15.65 -3.32 -16.75
C ILE A 111 14.23 -2.91 -17.14
N ARG A 112 13.43 -3.88 -17.61
CA ARG A 112 12.02 -3.67 -17.94
C ARG A 112 11.13 -4.42 -16.96
N LEU A 113 10.37 -3.66 -16.19
CA LEU A 113 9.37 -4.20 -15.26
C LEU A 113 7.97 -4.01 -15.84
N PRO A 114 7.09 -5.01 -15.77
CA PRO A 114 5.67 -4.89 -16.13
C PRO A 114 4.88 -4.12 -15.05
N LEU A 115 5.44 -3.05 -14.51
CA LEU A 115 4.86 -2.23 -13.47
C LEU A 115 3.76 -1.34 -14.06
N ARG A 116 2.52 -1.51 -13.62
CA ARG A 116 1.35 -0.79 -14.14
C ARG A 116 0.55 -0.13 -13.02
N PRO A 117 -0.09 1.02 -13.29
CA PRO A 117 -1.07 1.57 -12.36
C PRO A 117 -2.32 0.71 -12.37
N VAL A 118 -2.77 0.31 -11.19
CA VAL A 118 -4.16 -0.13 -10.95
C VAL A 118 -4.81 0.90 -10.05
N TYR A 119 -5.76 1.65 -10.60
CA TYR A 119 -6.38 2.73 -9.85
C TYR A 119 -7.41 2.18 -8.87
N GLY A 120 -7.40 2.73 -7.67
CA GLY A 120 -8.38 2.48 -6.63
C GLY A 120 -8.98 3.79 -6.17
N TYR A 121 -10.14 3.70 -5.55
CA TYR A 121 -10.86 4.86 -5.06
C TYR A 121 -11.05 4.76 -3.55
N SER A 122 -11.13 5.92 -2.91
CA SER A 122 -11.56 5.98 -1.51
C SER A 122 -12.49 7.15 -1.28
N VAL A 123 -13.49 6.91 -0.44
CA VAL A 123 -14.38 7.92 0.13
C VAL A 123 -14.05 8.05 1.60
N SER A 124 -14.04 9.27 2.12
CA SER A 124 -13.85 9.50 3.55
C SER A 124 -14.82 10.53 4.07
N ALA A 125 -15.50 10.19 5.16
CA ALA A 125 -16.53 11.02 5.76
C ALA A 125 -16.27 11.17 7.26
N HIS A 126 -16.78 12.25 7.84
CA HIS A 126 -16.75 12.47 9.28
C HIS A 126 -17.64 11.44 9.99
N ILE A 127 -17.14 10.86 11.09
CA ILE A 127 -17.92 9.97 11.96
C ILE A 127 -18.65 10.81 13.00
N PRO A 128 -20.00 10.87 13.01
CA PRO A 128 -20.74 11.67 13.99
C PRO A 128 -20.43 11.25 15.43
N GLU A 129 -20.49 9.94 15.69
CA GLU A 129 -20.16 9.36 16.99
C GLU A 129 -19.32 8.08 16.82
N PRO A 130 -18.24 7.90 17.60
CA PRO A 130 -17.37 6.73 17.52
C PRO A 130 -18.06 5.36 17.53
N VAL A 131 -19.20 5.25 18.24
CA VAL A 131 -19.97 4.02 18.39
C VAL A 131 -20.63 3.55 17.08
N HIS A 132 -20.80 4.44 16.11
CA HIS A 132 -21.42 4.11 14.82
C HIS A 132 -20.43 3.63 13.76
N ALA A 133 -19.13 3.64 14.05
CA ALA A 133 -18.08 3.29 13.11
C ALA A 133 -17.44 1.93 13.44
N PRO A 134 -16.75 1.31 12.47
CA PRO A 134 -16.00 0.08 12.71
C PRO A 134 -15.01 0.23 13.87
N ARG A 135 -14.84 -0.83 14.66
CA ARG A 135 -13.79 -0.93 15.68
C ARG A 135 -12.47 -1.43 15.07
N SER A 136 -12.54 -2.29 14.07
CA SER A 136 -11.43 -2.83 13.30
C SER A 136 -11.48 -2.40 11.81
N GLY A 137 -10.58 -2.96 11.01
CA GLY A 137 -10.77 -3.00 9.56
C GLY A 137 -11.81 -4.04 9.21
N VAL A 138 -12.76 -3.69 8.36
CA VAL A 138 -13.79 -4.61 7.83
C VAL A 138 -13.64 -4.69 6.32
N MET A 139 -13.72 -5.89 5.76
CA MET A 139 -13.65 -6.13 4.32
C MET A 139 -14.98 -6.70 3.84
N ASP A 140 -15.67 -5.99 2.94
CA ASP A 140 -16.74 -6.58 2.14
C ASP A 140 -16.09 -7.40 1.02
N GLU A 141 -16.20 -8.72 1.14
CA GLU A 141 -15.60 -9.67 0.20
C GLU A 141 -16.33 -9.73 -1.15
N ARG A 142 -17.63 -9.40 -1.18
CA ARG A 142 -18.45 -9.41 -2.41
C ARG A 142 -18.04 -8.29 -3.36
N PHE A 143 -17.81 -7.10 -2.83
CA PHE A 143 -17.42 -5.90 -3.59
C PHE A 143 -15.92 -5.60 -3.53
N LYS A 144 -15.16 -6.34 -2.71
CA LYS A 144 -13.73 -6.13 -2.47
C LYS A 144 -13.43 -4.72 -1.96
N VAL A 145 -14.22 -4.29 -0.97
CA VAL A 145 -14.16 -2.94 -0.39
C VAL A 145 -13.81 -3.01 1.09
N SER A 146 -12.77 -2.28 1.48
CA SER A 146 -12.41 -2.11 2.89
C SER A 146 -13.12 -0.91 3.51
N ILE A 147 -13.51 -1.04 4.77
CA ILE A 147 -14.14 -0.03 5.60
C ILE A 147 -13.31 0.08 6.88
N THR A 148 -12.82 1.27 7.17
CA THR A 148 -11.91 1.47 8.30
C THR A 148 -12.17 2.80 8.97
N ARG A 149 -12.14 2.82 10.30
CA ARG A 149 -12.09 4.04 11.08
C ARG A 149 -10.65 4.55 11.19
N LEU A 150 -10.43 5.80 10.79
CA LEU A 150 -9.16 6.53 10.91
C LEU A 150 -9.39 7.79 11.76
N GLY A 151 -9.32 7.64 13.08
CA GLY A 151 -9.64 8.71 14.03
C GLY A 151 -11.13 9.07 14.00
N GLN A 152 -11.45 10.30 13.61
CA GLN A 152 -12.83 10.81 13.47
C GLN A 152 -13.38 10.70 12.04
N ARG A 153 -12.77 9.86 11.20
CA ARG A 153 -13.22 9.62 9.83
C ARG A 153 -13.41 8.14 9.57
N VAL A 154 -14.47 7.79 8.84
CA VAL A 154 -14.60 6.48 8.21
C VAL A 154 -14.03 6.61 6.81
N ARG A 155 -13.21 5.66 6.39
CA ARG A 155 -12.70 5.54 5.03
C ARG A 155 -13.20 4.24 4.42
N VAL A 156 -13.76 4.35 3.23
CA VAL A 156 -14.21 3.22 2.42
C VAL A 156 -13.38 3.21 1.16
N ALA A 157 -12.67 2.13 0.89
CA ALA A 157 -11.71 2.05 -0.21
C ALA A 157 -11.82 0.73 -0.98
N GLY A 158 -11.65 0.77 -2.29
CA GLY A 158 -11.75 -0.41 -3.13
C GLY A 158 -11.70 -0.07 -4.62
N SER A 159 -12.36 -0.91 -5.42
CA SER A 159 -12.29 -0.91 -6.88
C SER A 159 -10.90 -1.26 -7.41
N ALA A 160 -10.82 -1.71 -8.66
CA ALA A 160 -9.58 -1.99 -9.37
C ALA A 160 -9.77 -1.66 -10.85
N GLU A 161 -9.35 -0.46 -11.23
CA GLU A 161 -9.44 0.02 -12.61
C GLU A 161 -8.09 -0.15 -13.31
N ILE A 162 -8.09 -1.00 -14.34
CA ILE A 162 -6.94 -1.27 -15.20
C ILE A 162 -7.09 -0.43 -16.46
N GLY A 163 -6.01 0.24 -16.90
CA GLY A 163 -6.00 1.02 -18.13
C GLY A 163 -6.65 2.42 -18.03
N GLY A 164 -7.12 2.81 -16.85
CA GLY A 164 -7.69 4.14 -16.59
C GLY A 164 -6.68 5.29 -16.58
N SER A 165 -7.19 6.52 -16.48
CA SER A 165 -6.41 7.75 -16.30
C SER A 165 -6.33 8.17 -14.83
N ALA A 166 -5.27 8.85 -14.39
CA ALA A 166 -5.19 9.39 -13.03
C ALA A 166 -6.22 10.49 -12.73
N VAL A 167 -6.75 11.15 -13.76
CA VAL A 167 -7.60 12.34 -13.64
C VAL A 167 -9.09 12.00 -13.74
N GLU A 168 -9.44 10.98 -14.53
CA GLU A 168 -10.83 10.62 -14.79
C GLU A 168 -11.43 9.83 -13.62
N ILE A 169 -12.52 10.32 -13.04
CA ILE A 169 -13.23 9.64 -11.98
C ILE A 169 -14.30 8.72 -12.59
N ASN A 170 -14.35 7.48 -12.12
CA ASN A 170 -15.42 6.54 -12.45
C ASN A 170 -16.49 6.64 -11.36
N ASP A 171 -17.59 7.32 -11.68
CA ASP A 171 -18.67 7.54 -10.72
C ASP A 171 -19.29 6.23 -10.22
N ALA A 172 -19.37 5.19 -11.05
CA ALA A 172 -19.91 3.88 -10.63
C ALA A 172 -19.05 3.23 -9.55
N ALA A 173 -17.72 3.40 -9.62
CA ALA A 173 -16.82 2.93 -8.58
C ALA A 173 -17.08 3.67 -7.25
N ILE A 174 -17.29 4.99 -7.29
CA ILE A 174 -17.62 5.80 -6.11
C ILE A 174 -18.98 5.41 -5.53
N GLN A 175 -20.00 5.22 -6.37
CA GLN A 175 -21.33 4.78 -5.92
C GLN A 175 -21.28 3.41 -5.24
N THR A 176 -20.41 2.52 -5.70
CA THR A 176 -20.17 1.23 -5.02
C THR A 176 -19.64 1.43 -3.60
N LEU A 177 -18.71 2.38 -3.38
CA LEU A 177 -18.19 2.68 -2.04
C LEU A 177 -19.26 3.26 -1.12
N TYR A 178 -20.11 4.16 -1.63
CA TYR A 178 -21.25 4.68 -0.84
C TYR A 178 -22.25 3.58 -0.50
N LYS A 179 -22.56 2.72 -1.47
CA LYS A 179 -23.43 1.56 -1.24
C LYS A 179 -22.88 0.67 -0.13
N VAL A 180 -21.62 0.27 -0.21
CA VAL A 180 -21.00 -0.62 0.79
C VAL A 180 -20.99 0.04 2.18
N LEU A 181 -20.70 1.35 2.26
CA LEU A 181 -20.79 2.08 3.53
C LEU A 181 -22.21 2.07 4.08
N GLN A 182 -23.21 2.35 3.24
CA GLN A 182 -24.62 2.40 3.64
C GLN A 182 -25.15 1.01 4.04
N ASP A 183 -24.71 -0.04 3.33
CA ASP A 183 -25.09 -1.41 3.63
C ASP A 183 -24.53 -1.82 5.00
N TRP A 184 -23.24 -1.61 5.28
CA TRP A 184 -22.62 -2.15 6.49
C TRP A 184 -22.64 -1.20 7.69
N PHE A 185 -22.51 0.11 7.47
CA PHE A 185 -22.37 1.11 8.52
C PHE A 185 -23.13 2.41 8.16
N PRO A 186 -24.47 2.38 8.02
CA PRO A 186 -25.28 3.50 7.56
C PRO A 186 -25.15 4.76 8.43
N SER A 187 -24.75 4.60 9.69
CA SER A 187 -24.57 5.70 10.65
C SER A 187 -23.11 6.17 10.81
N ALA A 188 -22.15 5.50 10.17
CA ALA A 188 -20.72 5.81 10.35
C ALA A 188 -20.27 7.08 9.64
N GLY A 189 -20.96 7.54 8.60
CA GLY A 189 -20.51 8.65 7.77
C GLY A 189 -21.55 9.75 7.63
N ARG A 190 -21.19 10.99 7.98
CA ARG A 190 -21.95 12.17 7.54
C ARG A 190 -21.64 12.45 6.06
N LEU A 191 -22.54 12.02 5.17
CA LEU A 191 -22.35 12.12 3.73
C LEU A 191 -22.83 13.44 3.11
N SER A 192 -23.59 14.24 3.87
CA SER A 192 -24.13 15.52 3.41
C SER A 192 -23.11 16.65 3.30
N SER A 193 -21.94 16.54 3.95
CA SER A 193 -20.87 17.53 3.88
C SER A 193 -19.50 16.96 4.30
N GLY A 194 -18.42 17.56 3.81
CA GLY A 194 -17.04 17.22 4.24
C GLY A 194 -16.53 15.85 3.76
N VAL A 195 -17.19 15.27 2.76
CA VAL A 195 -16.77 14.03 2.12
C VAL A 195 -15.57 14.29 1.22
N GLN A 196 -14.54 13.47 1.37
CA GLN A 196 -13.35 13.49 0.52
C GLN A 196 -13.37 12.28 -0.39
N VAL A 197 -13.26 12.52 -1.69
CA VAL A 197 -13.07 11.48 -2.70
C VAL A 197 -11.63 11.54 -3.18
N TRP A 198 -10.99 10.37 -3.29
CA TRP A 198 -9.62 10.24 -3.76
C TRP A 198 -9.51 9.10 -4.75
N LYS A 199 -8.75 9.31 -5.83
CA LYS A 199 -8.29 8.28 -6.76
C LYS A 199 -6.79 8.13 -6.59
N GLY A 200 -6.31 6.91 -6.39
CA GLY A 200 -4.89 6.61 -6.19
C GLY A 200 -4.42 5.49 -7.11
N ALA A 201 -3.23 5.65 -7.69
CA ALA A 201 -2.59 4.59 -8.45
C ALA A 201 -1.85 3.64 -7.52
N ARG A 202 -2.06 2.34 -7.70
CA ARG A 202 -1.26 1.28 -7.07
C ARG A 202 -0.27 0.77 -8.11
N PRO A 203 1.05 0.93 -7.91
CA PRO A 203 2.05 0.32 -8.78
C PRO A 203 2.02 -1.19 -8.57
N MET A 204 1.44 -1.92 -9.52
CA MET A 204 1.25 -3.37 -9.46
C MET A 204 2.12 -4.09 -10.47
N LEU A 205 2.62 -5.26 -10.05
CA LEU A 205 3.20 -6.28 -10.91
C LEU A 205 2.14 -7.33 -11.21
N PRO A 206 2.19 -8.01 -12.38
CA PRO A 206 1.15 -8.93 -12.81
C PRO A 206 1.07 -10.21 -11.98
N ASP A 207 2.16 -10.58 -11.31
CA ASP A 207 2.24 -11.76 -10.45
C ASP A 207 1.85 -11.49 -8.99
N GLY A 208 1.81 -10.22 -8.55
CA GLY A 208 1.34 -9.79 -7.23
C GLY A 208 2.43 -9.36 -6.26
N PRO A 209 3.41 -10.22 -5.90
CA PRO A 209 4.49 -9.88 -4.96
C PRO A 209 5.35 -8.68 -5.42
N PRO A 210 5.99 -7.95 -4.50
CA PRO A 210 6.95 -6.92 -4.86
C PRO A 210 8.21 -7.49 -5.53
N VAL A 211 8.96 -6.62 -6.20
CA VAL A 211 10.36 -6.87 -6.59
C VAL A 211 11.26 -6.30 -5.52
N LEU A 212 12.04 -7.16 -4.88
CA LEU A 212 12.98 -6.84 -3.81
C LEU A 212 14.39 -7.32 -4.18
N GLY A 213 15.39 -6.56 -3.77
CA GLY A 213 16.80 -6.97 -3.82
C GLY A 213 17.58 -6.35 -4.96
N MET A 214 18.68 -7.01 -5.35
CA MET A 214 19.59 -6.48 -6.37
C MET A 214 18.91 -6.39 -7.74
N SER A 215 19.20 -5.31 -8.46
CA SER A 215 18.76 -5.11 -9.85
C SER A 215 19.53 -5.97 -10.87
N GLY A 216 20.63 -6.58 -10.44
CA GLY A 216 21.64 -7.19 -11.31
C GLY A 216 22.67 -6.20 -11.87
N LEU A 217 22.55 -4.91 -11.56
CA LEU A 217 23.54 -3.88 -11.87
C LEU A 217 24.26 -3.44 -10.58
N PRO A 218 25.58 -3.16 -10.65
CA PRO A 218 26.35 -2.72 -9.48
C PRO A 218 25.75 -1.47 -8.83
N GLY A 219 25.64 -1.49 -7.49
CA GLY A 219 25.17 -0.36 -6.69
C GLY A 219 23.67 -0.05 -6.80
N LEU A 220 22.87 -0.81 -7.57
CA LEU A 220 21.44 -0.56 -7.75
C LEU A 220 20.57 -1.70 -7.20
N TRP A 221 19.65 -1.32 -6.31
CA TRP A 221 18.69 -2.18 -5.62
C TRP A 221 17.25 -1.74 -5.91
N LEU A 222 16.31 -2.66 -5.77
CA LEU A 222 14.90 -2.48 -6.10
C LEU A 222 14.01 -2.75 -4.89
N ASN A 223 13.00 -1.90 -4.69
CA ASN A 223 11.92 -2.08 -3.71
C ASN A 223 10.61 -1.58 -4.32
N LEU A 224 9.99 -2.38 -5.18
CA LEU A 224 8.96 -1.91 -6.11
C LEU A 224 7.76 -2.84 -6.19
N GLY A 225 6.62 -2.29 -6.62
CA GLY A 225 5.50 -3.10 -7.12
C GLY A 225 4.61 -3.76 -6.06
N HIS A 226 4.61 -3.28 -4.82
CA HIS A 226 3.81 -3.86 -3.73
C HIS A 226 2.29 -3.76 -3.90
N GLY A 227 1.81 -3.06 -4.92
CA GLY A 227 0.39 -2.97 -5.23
C GLY A 227 -0.49 -2.49 -4.08
N SER A 228 -1.60 -3.20 -3.84
CA SER A 228 -2.57 -2.86 -2.79
C SER A 228 -2.04 -3.06 -1.38
N SER A 229 -0.98 -3.86 -1.20
CA SER A 229 -0.46 -4.26 0.12
C SER A 229 0.77 -3.46 0.54
N GLY A 230 1.12 -2.40 -0.19
CA GLY A 230 2.37 -1.67 0.00
C GLY A 230 2.63 -1.14 1.41
N TRP A 231 1.60 -0.62 2.08
CA TRP A 231 1.77 -0.15 3.45
C TRP A 231 2.04 -1.30 4.43
N ALA A 232 1.27 -2.40 4.34
CA ALA A 232 1.43 -3.56 5.21
C ALA A 232 2.79 -4.28 5.00
N LEU A 233 3.28 -4.29 3.76
CA LEU A 233 4.55 -4.93 3.40
C LEU A 233 5.79 -4.03 3.56
N ALA A 234 5.61 -2.73 3.84
CA ALA A 234 6.68 -1.73 3.80
C ALA A 234 7.84 -2.07 4.75
N CYS A 235 7.53 -2.34 6.03
CA CYS A 235 8.54 -2.63 7.05
C CYS A 235 9.28 -3.94 6.77
N GLY A 236 8.56 -4.99 6.37
CA GLY A 236 9.16 -6.28 6.00
C GLY A 236 10.10 -6.16 4.81
N SER A 237 9.66 -5.46 3.76
CA SER A 237 10.47 -5.22 2.55
C SER A 237 11.73 -4.40 2.87
N ALA A 238 11.60 -3.36 3.70
CA ALA A 238 12.72 -2.54 4.13
C ALA A 238 13.72 -3.35 4.98
N ARG A 239 13.22 -4.23 5.87
CA ARG A 239 14.08 -5.09 6.68
C ARG A 239 14.88 -6.06 5.83
N VAL A 240 14.23 -6.72 4.87
CA VAL A 240 14.89 -7.61 3.89
C VAL A 240 16.03 -6.88 3.18
N LEU A 241 15.77 -5.70 2.63
CA LEU A 241 16.79 -4.92 1.92
C LEU A 241 17.91 -4.43 2.83
N ALA A 242 17.59 -4.02 4.06
CA ALA A 242 18.60 -3.59 5.03
C ALA A 242 19.54 -4.73 5.44
N ASP A 243 19.03 -5.96 5.55
CA ASP A 243 19.85 -7.15 5.80
C ASP A 243 20.73 -7.45 4.59
N GLN A 244 20.17 -7.49 3.38
CA GLN A 244 20.94 -7.74 2.15
C GLN A 244 22.04 -6.69 1.90
N LEU A 245 21.73 -5.40 2.06
CA LEU A 245 22.70 -4.31 1.92
C LEU A 245 23.86 -4.40 2.90
N ALA A 246 23.60 -4.97 4.08
CA ALA A 246 24.61 -5.16 5.11
C ALA A 246 25.30 -6.54 5.06
N GLY A 247 25.04 -7.33 4.01
CA GLY A 247 25.62 -8.68 3.86
C GLY A 247 25.08 -9.69 4.87
N ARG A 248 23.88 -9.49 5.41
CA ARG A 248 23.19 -10.41 6.33
C ARG A 248 22.10 -11.19 5.59
N GLU A 249 21.85 -12.40 6.05
CA GLU A 249 20.73 -13.22 5.58
C GLU A 249 19.39 -12.64 6.09
N PRO A 250 18.40 -12.41 5.20
CA PRO A 250 17.06 -11.98 5.63
C PRO A 250 16.34 -13.05 6.45
N ALA A 251 15.45 -12.62 7.35
CA ALA A 251 14.65 -13.52 8.19
C ALA A 251 13.55 -14.29 7.45
N ILE A 252 13.23 -13.89 6.21
CA ILE A 252 12.26 -14.56 5.35
C ILE A 252 12.95 -14.98 4.05
N ASP A 253 12.44 -16.05 3.45
CA ASP A 253 12.86 -16.45 2.12
C ASP A 253 12.44 -15.37 1.11
N VAL A 254 13.39 -14.99 0.25
CA VAL A 254 13.24 -13.97 -0.79
C VAL A 254 13.36 -14.56 -2.19
N GLU A 255 13.47 -15.88 -2.30
CA GLU A 255 13.41 -16.59 -3.58
C GLU A 255 12.13 -16.19 -4.33
N GLY A 256 12.26 -15.95 -5.64
CA GLY A 256 11.16 -15.46 -6.46
C GLY A 256 10.79 -13.97 -6.24
N LEU A 257 11.39 -13.26 -5.27
CA LEU A 257 11.15 -11.82 -5.10
C LEU A 257 12.08 -10.93 -5.94
N GLY A 258 13.11 -11.52 -6.57
CA GLY A 258 14.08 -10.79 -7.40
C GLY A 258 13.58 -10.41 -8.80
N VAL A 259 14.29 -9.46 -9.43
CA VAL A 259 13.96 -8.94 -10.78
C VAL A 259 14.05 -9.99 -11.91
N LEU A 260 14.82 -11.06 -11.70
CA LEU A 260 15.08 -12.08 -12.72
C LEU A 260 13.81 -12.82 -13.16
N ARG A 261 12.75 -12.84 -12.35
CA ARG A 261 11.48 -13.49 -12.70
C ARG A 261 10.72 -12.82 -13.86
N PHE A 262 11.15 -11.63 -14.29
CA PHE A 262 10.58 -10.90 -15.42
C PHE A 262 11.54 -10.79 -16.62
N ARG A 263 12.63 -11.56 -16.62
CA ARG A 263 13.59 -11.61 -17.74
C ARG A 263 13.34 -12.79 -18.65
#